data_AF-A0A3B8NVY9-F1
#
_entry.id   AF-A0A3B8NVY9-F1
#
_cell.length_a   1.000
_cell.length_b   1.000
_cell.length_c   1.000
_cell.angle_alpha   90.00
_cell.angle_beta   90.00
_cell.angle_gamma   90.00
#
_symmetry.space_group_name_H-M   'P 1'
#
loop_
_entity.id
_entity.type
_entity.pdbx_description
1 polymer ?
#
loop_
_entity_poly.entity_id
_entity_poly.type
_entity_poly.pdbx_seq_one_letter_code
_entity_poly.pdbx_strand_id
1 'polypeptide(L)'
;MELLTIIKKHLSGFQTAEEMKPKVMENALKKVACGVTREDVIGMYDTTVFSSGKSGFVFTNSGIYSNEFASLNKSADRYLPFEGLRKVSFPGKDVLFLTYEKGGTKNIISVSGQRNFCRF
;
A
#
# COMPACT_ATOMS: atom_id res chain seq x y z
N MET A 1 9.44 -14.11 -6.98
CA MET A 1 10.41 -13.38 -6.15
C MET A 1 10.79 -12.00 -6.70
N GLU A 2 10.74 -11.75 -8.02
CA GLU A 2 11.19 -10.46 -8.58
C GLU A 2 10.34 -9.23 -8.19
N LEU A 3 9.02 -9.37 -8.08
CA LEU A 3 8.13 -8.24 -7.76
C LEU A 3 8.40 -7.65 -6.37
N LEU A 4 8.59 -8.51 -5.35
CA LEU A 4 8.91 -8.09 -3.99
C LEU A 4 10.21 -7.30 -3.91
N THR A 5 11.23 -7.75 -4.66
CA THR A 5 12.52 -7.06 -4.74
C THR A 5 12.38 -5.69 -5.41
N ILE A 6 11.58 -5.59 -6.47
CA ILE A 6 11.28 -4.32 -7.14
C ILE A 6 10.53 -3.37 -6.21
N ILE A 7 9.51 -3.87 -5.49
CA ILE A 7 8.73 -3.09 -4.53
C ILE A 7 9.64 -2.58 -3.41
N LYS A 8 10.43 -3.45 -2.77
CA LYS A 8 11.40 -3.05 -1.73
C LYS A 8 12.40 -2.00 -2.20
N LYS A 9 12.87 -2.13 -3.44
CA LYS A 9 13.83 -1.18 -4.02
C LYS A 9 13.24 0.23 -4.16
N HIS A 10 11.95 0.35 -4.48
CA HIS A 10 11.31 1.64 -4.76
C HIS A 10 10.49 2.19 -3.58
N LEU A 11 10.05 1.33 -2.65
CA LEU A 11 9.29 1.69 -1.45
C LEU A 11 10.15 1.44 -0.21
N SER A 12 10.84 2.49 0.24
CA SER A 12 11.86 2.39 1.30
C SER A 12 11.33 2.04 2.68
N GLY A 13 10.03 2.23 2.92
CA GLY A 13 9.33 1.83 4.14
C GLY A 13 8.57 0.50 4.02
N PHE A 14 8.74 -0.25 2.92
CA PHE A 14 8.01 -1.50 2.72
C PHE A 14 8.63 -2.64 3.52
N GLN A 15 7.79 -3.35 4.27
CA GLN A 15 8.14 -4.56 5.01
C GLN A 15 7.40 -5.75 4.40
N THR A 16 8.11 -6.85 4.16
CA THR A 16 7.45 -8.13 3.84
C THR A 16 6.71 -8.69 5.05
N ALA A 17 5.72 -9.56 4.81
CA ALA A 17 4.97 -10.21 5.88
C ALA A 17 5.87 -10.93 6.91
N GLU A 18 7.02 -11.46 6.47
CA GLU A 18 8.04 -12.12 7.30
C GLU A 18 8.81 -11.15 8.21
N GLU A 19 9.04 -9.92 7.74
CA GLU A 19 9.73 -8.86 8.49
C GLU A 19 8.80 -8.11 9.45
N MET A 20 7.49 -8.18 9.21
CA MET A 20 6.49 -7.47 10.01
C MET A 20 6.40 -8.06 11.42
N LYS A 21 6.53 -7.18 12.42
CA LYS A 21 6.26 -7.54 13.82
C LYS A 21 4.80 -8.05 13.93
N PRO A 22 4.52 -9.06 14.77
CA PRO A 22 3.16 -9.62 14.90
C PRO A 22 2.06 -8.57 15.15
N LYS A 23 2.36 -7.56 15.98
CA LYS A 23 1.45 -6.46 16.28
C LYS A 23 1.15 -5.56 15.08
N VAL A 24 2.13 -5.35 14.19
CA VAL A 24 1.95 -4.56 12.96
C VAL A 24 1.03 -5.33 12.01
N MET A 25 1.26 -6.63 11.84
CA MET A 25 0.38 -7.50 11.06
C MET A 25 -1.06 -7.50 11.60
N GLU A 26 -1.25 -7.68 12.91
CA GLU A 26 -2.58 -7.64 13.53
C GLU A 26 -3.30 -6.30 13.30
N ASN A 27 -2.59 -5.19 13.49
CA ASN A 27 -3.16 -3.86 13.23
C ASN A 27 -3.52 -3.67 11.76
N ALA A 28 -2.67 -4.12 10.84
CA ALA A 28 -2.89 -4.03 9.40
C ALA A 28 -4.16 -4.77 8.99
N LEU A 29 -4.32 -6.03 9.42
CA LEU A 29 -5.51 -6.83 9.16
C LEU A 29 -6.76 -6.19 9.81
N LYS A 30 -6.66 -5.67 11.03
CA LYS A 30 -7.81 -5.09 11.73
C LYS A 30 -8.25 -3.73 11.18
N LYS A 31 -7.33 -2.91 10.66
CA LYS A 31 -7.59 -1.50 10.33
C LYS A 31 -7.54 -1.19 8.84
N VAL A 32 -6.72 -1.90 8.08
CA VAL A 32 -6.47 -1.62 6.66
C VAL A 32 -7.10 -2.70 5.78
N ALA A 33 -6.88 -3.97 6.10
CA ALA A 33 -7.26 -5.13 5.29
C ALA A 33 -8.22 -6.07 6.05
N CYS A 34 -9.35 -5.54 6.51
CA CYS A 34 -10.32 -6.32 7.30
C CYS A 34 -10.88 -7.49 6.48
N GLY A 35 -10.83 -8.69 7.06
CA GLY A 35 -11.29 -9.94 6.40
C GLY A 35 -10.21 -10.66 5.58
N VAL A 36 -9.01 -10.11 5.45
CA VAL A 36 -7.87 -10.76 4.81
C VAL A 36 -7.18 -11.71 5.79
N THR A 37 -6.73 -12.87 5.31
CA THR A 37 -5.95 -13.82 6.12
C THR A 37 -4.48 -13.43 6.14
N ARG A 38 -3.73 -13.87 7.15
CA ARG A 38 -2.30 -13.52 7.27
C ARG A 38 -1.49 -14.08 6.12
N GLU A 39 -1.88 -15.26 5.64
CA GLU A 39 -1.24 -16.04 4.59
C GLU A 39 -1.36 -15.36 3.23
N ASP A 40 -2.43 -14.58 3.04
CA ASP A 40 -2.64 -13.78 1.84
C ASP A 40 -1.83 -12.49 1.81
N VAL A 41 -1.24 -12.07 2.94
CA VAL A 41 -0.44 -10.84 3.03
C VAL A 41 0.96 -11.09 2.51
N ILE A 42 1.34 -10.29 1.53
CA ILE A 42 2.70 -10.27 0.96
C ILE A 42 3.59 -9.29 1.75
N GLY A 43 3.02 -8.16 2.17
CA GLY A 43 3.72 -7.14 2.95
C GLY A 43 2.94 -5.85 3.07
N MET A 44 3.55 -4.87 3.75
CA MET A 44 2.93 -3.58 4.02
C MET A 44 3.91 -2.44 3.79
N TYR A 45 3.42 -1.38 3.17
CA TYR A 45 4.03 -0.05 3.24
C TYR A 45 3.29 0.77 4.31
N ASP A 46 3.91 0.91 5.48
CA ASP A 46 3.32 1.60 6.63
C ASP A 46 3.53 3.11 6.52
N THR A 47 2.44 3.87 6.59
CA THR A 47 2.47 5.35 6.52
C THR A 47 2.37 6.01 7.90
N THR A 48 2.28 5.23 8.98
CA THR A 48 2.16 5.76 10.34
C THR A 48 3.52 6.24 10.86
N VAL A 49 3.53 7.39 11.53
CA VAL A 49 4.74 8.03 12.09
C VAL A 49 5.54 7.09 13.01
N PHE A 50 4.85 6.18 13.71
CA PHE A 50 5.46 5.23 14.64
C PHE A 50 5.48 3.78 14.13
N SER A 51 5.29 3.56 12.82
CA SER A 51 5.28 2.23 12.18
C SER A 51 4.40 1.20 12.93
N SER A 52 3.19 1.65 13.28
CA SER A 52 2.22 0.88 14.07
C SER A 52 1.36 -0.08 13.25
N GLY A 53 1.38 0.00 11.92
CA GLY A 53 0.59 -0.80 10.99
C GLY A 53 -0.88 -0.37 10.87
N LYS A 54 -1.24 0.79 11.40
CA LYS A 54 -2.66 1.23 11.44
C LYS A 54 -3.12 2.00 10.20
N SER A 55 -2.18 2.44 9.36
CA SER A 55 -2.44 3.17 8.10
C SER A 55 -1.40 2.78 7.06
N GLY A 56 -1.78 2.82 5.79
CA GLY A 56 -0.88 2.57 4.68
C GLY A 56 -1.44 1.58 3.68
N PHE A 57 -0.57 0.80 3.06
CA PHE A 57 -0.91 -0.08 1.93
C PHE A 57 -0.51 -1.51 2.26
N VAL A 58 -1.50 -2.40 2.33
CA VAL A 58 -1.29 -3.84 2.53
C VAL A 58 -1.38 -4.52 1.17
N PHE A 59 -0.29 -5.17 0.78
CA PHE A 59 -0.18 -5.93 -0.46
C PHE A 59 -0.57 -7.37 -0.18
N THR A 60 -1.46 -7.91 -1.00
CA THR A 60 -1.95 -9.29 -0.91
C THR A 60 -1.75 -10.00 -2.25
N ASN A 61 -2.03 -11.30 -2.29
CA ASN A 61 -1.99 -12.08 -3.53
C ASN A 61 -2.93 -11.54 -4.63
N SER A 62 -4.05 -10.93 -4.25
CA SER A 62 -5.10 -10.51 -5.19
C SER A 62 -5.14 -9.01 -5.47
N GLY A 63 -4.53 -8.18 -4.62
CA GLY A 63 -4.57 -6.73 -4.76
C GLY A 63 -3.97 -5.96 -3.59
N ILE A 64 -4.28 -4.67 -3.54
CA ILE A 64 -3.80 -3.75 -2.50
C ILE A 64 -4.99 -3.25 -1.68
N TYR A 65 -4.88 -3.35 -0.36
CA TYR A 65 -5.80 -2.71 0.58
C TYR A 65 -5.18 -1.42 1.13
N SER A 66 -5.98 -0.35 1.24
CA SER A 66 -5.57 0.88 1.90
C SER A 66 -6.75 1.66 2.44
N ASN A 67 -6.60 2.16 3.67
CA ASN A 67 -7.50 3.15 4.24
C ASN A 67 -7.30 4.54 3.62
N GLU A 68 -6.20 4.78 2.89
CA GLU A 68 -5.92 6.03 2.18
C GLU A 68 -6.75 6.15 0.88
N PHE A 69 -7.26 5.04 0.32
CA PHE A 69 -8.04 5.07 -0.92
C PHE A 69 -9.40 5.77 -0.79
N ALA A 70 -10.02 5.68 0.39
CA ALA A 70 -11.30 6.35 0.64
C ALA A 70 -11.19 7.88 0.46
N SER A 71 -10.01 8.45 0.77
CA SER A 71 -9.72 9.87 0.58
C SER A 71 -9.47 10.25 -0.89
N LEU A 72 -9.03 9.29 -1.72
CA LEU A 72 -8.60 9.55 -3.10
C LEU A 72 -9.69 9.32 -4.14
N ASN A 73 -10.55 8.31 -3.95
CA ASN A 73 -11.48 7.87 -5.01
C ASN A 73 -12.93 8.32 -4.83
N LYS A 74 -13.27 9.06 -3.75
CA LYS A 74 -14.66 9.38 -3.34
C LYS A 74 -15.61 8.17 -3.29
N SER A 75 -15.07 6.95 -3.35
CA SER A 75 -15.78 5.70 -3.13
C SER A 75 -15.23 5.07 -1.86
N ALA A 76 -16.09 4.32 -1.16
CA ALA A 76 -15.72 3.64 0.07
C ALA A 76 -14.78 2.44 -0.14
N ASP A 77 -14.41 2.13 -1.40
CA ASP A 77 -13.56 0.98 -1.70
C ASP A 77 -12.12 1.21 -1.23
N ARG A 78 -11.76 0.44 -0.20
CA ARG A 78 -10.42 0.35 0.36
C ARG A 78 -9.57 -0.71 -0.32
N TYR A 79 -10.03 -1.25 -1.45
CA TYR A 79 -9.38 -2.34 -2.16
C TYR A 79 -9.19 -2.01 -3.63
N LEU A 80 -7.99 -2.30 -4.15
CA LEU A 80 -7.65 -2.21 -5.55
C LEU A 80 -7.16 -3.57 -6.05
N PRO A 81 -7.95 -4.27 -6.87
CA PRO A 81 -7.60 -5.60 -7.37
C PRO A 81 -6.44 -5.52 -8.37
N PHE A 82 -5.63 -6.58 -8.44
CA PHE A 82 -4.65 -6.74 -9.52
C PHE A 82 -5.27 -7.24 -10.83
N GLU A 83 -6.52 -7.69 -10.80
CA GLU A 83 -7.25 -8.06 -12.00
C GLU A 83 -7.34 -6.87 -12.97
N GLY A 84 -6.97 -7.10 -14.24
CA GLY A 84 -6.91 -6.05 -15.26
C GLY A 84 -5.75 -5.05 -15.11
N LEU A 85 -4.83 -5.28 -14.16
CA LEU A 85 -3.60 -4.49 -14.03
C LEU A 85 -2.64 -4.81 -15.18
N ARG A 86 -2.34 -3.81 -15.98
CA ARG A 86 -1.44 -3.93 -17.14
C ARG A 86 0.00 -3.60 -16.80
N LYS A 87 0.20 -2.57 -15.97
CA LYS A 87 1.54 -2.05 -15.68
C LYS A 87 1.63 -1.49 -14.27
N VAL A 88 2.77 -1.76 -13.63
CA VAL A 88 3.24 -1.09 -12.43
C VAL A 88 4.41 -0.19 -12.81
N SER A 89 4.42 1.07 -12.36
CA SER A 89 5.58 1.94 -12.53
C SER A 89 5.89 2.72 -11.27
N PHE A 90 7.18 3.02 -11.10
CA PHE A 90 7.72 3.74 -9.98
C PHE A 90 8.40 5.01 -10.51
N PRO A 91 7.64 6.10 -10.76
CA PRO A 91 8.19 7.33 -11.35
C PRO A 91 9.13 8.08 -10.39
N GLY A 92 9.17 7.69 -9.12
CA GLY A 92 10.05 8.22 -8.10
C GLY A 92 10.12 7.30 -6.89
N LYS A 93 10.95 7.68 -5.91
CA LYS A 93 11.05 7.00 -4.62
C LYS A 93 9.73 7.13 -3.87
N ASP A 94 9.25 6.02 -3.30
CA ASP A 94 8.00 5.95 -2.53
C ASP A 94 6.75 6.36 -3.33
N VAL A 95 6.79 6.20 -4.66
CA VAL A 95 5.68 6.48 -5.58
C VAL A 95 5.38 5.24 -6.41
N LEU A 96 4.12 4.79 -6.35
CA LEU A 96 3.62 3.59 -7.03
C LEU A 96 2.41 3.93 -7.89
N PHE A 97 2.53 3.70 -9.19
CA PHE A 97 1.47 3.91 -10.18
C PHE A 97 1.00 2.55 -10.72
N LEU A 98 -0.32 2.35 -10.70
CA LEU A 98 -0.96 1.17 -11.28
C LEU A 98 -1.79 1.61 -12.50
N THR A 99 -1.54 0.98 -13.65
CA THR A 99 -2.25 1.23 -14.92
C THR A 99 -3.06 0.01 -15.32
N TYR A 100 -4.36 0.20 -15.55
CA TYR A 100 -5.30 -0.87 -15.90
C TYR A 100 -5.66 -0.87 -17.40
N GLU A 101 -6.08 -2.01 -17.95
CA GLU A 101 -6.34 -2.18 -19.38
C GLU A 101 -7.48 -1.31 -19.94
N LYS A 102 -8.53 -1.02 -19.16
CA LYS A 102 -9.80 -0.45 -19.67
C LYS A 102 -10.07 1.04 -19.37
N GLY A 103 -9.06 1.85 -19.01
CA GLY A 103 -9.23 3.32 -19.09
C GLY A 103 -8.81 4.17 -17.88
N GLY A 104 -7.58 4.02 -17.39
CA GLY A 104 -6.96 5.05 -16.55
C GLY A 104 -5.78 4.58 -15.71
N THR A 105 -4.84 5.48 -15.47
CA THR A 105 -3.80 5.30 -14.43
C THR A 105 -4.38 5.75 -13.10
N LYS A 106 -4.42 4.86 -12.10
CA LYS A 106 -4.75 5.23 -10.72
C LYS A 106 -3.46 5.52 -9.97
N ASN A 107 -3.31 6.76 -9.50
CA ASN A 107 -2.25 7.14 -8.57
C ASN A 107 -2.63 6.60 -7.19
N ILE A 108 -1.82 5.66 -6.68
CA ILE A 108 -2.14 4.94 -5.45
C ILE A 108 -1.25 5.41 -4.32
N ILE A 109 0.01 5.73 -4.64
CA ILE A 109 0.95 6.24 -3.64
C ILE A 109 1.56 7.53 -4.19
N SER A 110 1.18 8.67 -3.60
CA SER A 110 1.97 9.90 -3.60
C SER A 110 2.31 10.22 -2.15
N VAL A 111 3.49 9.81 -1.69
CA VAL A 111 4.02 10.31 -0.41
C VAL A 111 4.95 11.50 -0.67
N SER A 112 4.60 12.40 -1.60
CA SER A 112 5.24 13.72 -1.65
C SER A 112 4.46 14.68 -0.75
N GLY A 113 4.62 14.58 0.58
CA GLY A 113 3.83 15.49 1.44
C GLY A 113 4.00 15.52 2.95
N GLN A 114 4.64 14.55 3.64
CA GLN A 114 4.99 14.76 5.06
C GLN A 114 6.33 15.52 5.20
N ARG A 115 6.42 16.66 4.51
CA ARG A 115 7.24 17.82 4.86
C ARG A 115 6.41 19.09 4.67
N ASN A 116 5.21 19.11 5.23
CA ASN A 116 4.61 20.35 5.68
C ASN A 116 4.54 20.27 7.20
N PHE A 117 5.64 20.69 7.84
CA PHE A 117 5.53 21.36 9.12
C PHE A 117 4.54 22.50 8.89
N CYS A 118 3.28 22.33 9.29
CA CYS A 118 2.51 23.47 9.75
C CYS A 118 3.22 23.95 11.02
N ARG A 119 4.21 24.82 10.84
CA ARG A 119 4.58 25.77 11.89
C ARG A 119 3.41 26.74 12.01
N PHE A 120 2.78 26.73 13.18
CA PHE A 120 1.92 27.82 13.64
C PHE A 120 2.73 29.12 13.73
#